data_AF-A0A3M1ATW7-F1
#
_entry.id   AF-A0A3M1ATW7-F1
#
_cell.length_a   1.000
_cell.length_b   1.000
_cell.length_c   1.000
_cell.angle_alpha   90.00
_cell.angle_beta   90.00
_cell.angle_gamma   90.00
#
_symmetry.space_group_name_H-M   'P 1'
#
loop_
_entity.id
_entity.type
_entity.pdbx_description
1 polymer ?
#
loop_
_entity_poly.entity_id
_entity_poly.type
_entity_poly.pdbx_seq_one_letter_code
_entity_poly.pdbx_strand_id
1 'polypeptide(L)'
;VVFVGACFAVFWGTVFPVISEAVRGVKITVGPPFFNSVNVPIFLFLLFLTGVGPLVAWRKSSPQHLRKIFLKPTIVMVVTFVALYLFGIHHFYALLSFSLGAFVVATIVSEFHRGALARRKTHQESYFLALYRLIERNKRRYGGYIVHFAIVVIFFGVTGAAFDKEVELNLKEGESQQVGAYQVVYKGHSTGQDAHKQWLRTTLQLKKHGQIIKNIHPQRNLYLAQQQPTTEVAVYSTPVEDFYVVLVGVDDKTNAASFKVYLKPLVSLVWFGGMILTIGTLICLLPGVQDRKKFTPAQRKTARAAKTVHS
;
A
#
# COMPACT_ATOMS: atom_id res chain seq x y z
N VAL A 1 8.95 -16.80 -12.49
CA VAL A 1 9.02 -17.77 -11.38
C VAL A 1 8.50 -17.18 -10.07
N VAL A 2 9.07 -16.07 -9.54
CA VAL A 2 8.65 -15.51 -8.24
C VAL A 2 7.15 -15.20 -8.15
N PHE A 3 6.59 -14.45 -9.12
CA PHE A 3 5.15 -14.16 -9.16
C PHE A 3 4.28 -15.42 -9.30
N VAL A 4 4.76 -16.45 -10.00
CA VAL A 4 4.05 -17.74 -10.11
C VAL A 4 4.06 -18.46 -8.77
N GLY A 5 5.18 -18.43 -8.04
CA GLY A 5 5.26 -18.95 -6.68
C GLY A 5 4.33 -18.22 -5.72
N ALA A 6 4.26 -16.88 -5.78
CA ALA A 6 3.31 -16.09 -5.01
C ALA A 6 1.85 -16.48 -5.32
N CYS A 7 1.52 -16.58 -6.61
CA CYS A 7 0.20 -17.00 -7.07
C CYS A 7 -0.17 -18.39 -6.54
N PHE A 8 0.74 -19.36 -6.66
CA PHE A 8 0.54 -20.71 -6.15
C PHE A 8 0.36 -20.74 -4.63
N ALA A 9 1.16 -19.99 -3.87
CA ALA A 9 1.05 -19.93 -2.42
C ALA A 9 -0.32 -19.39 -1.96
N VAL A 10 -0.78 -18.31 -2.59
CA VAL A 10 -2.09 -17.73 -2.31
C VAL A 10 -3.21 -18.68 -2.71
N PHE A 11 -3.15 -19.25 -3.92
CA PHE A 11 -4.12 -20.20 -4.43
C PHE A 11 -4.22 -21.45 -3.54
N TRP A 12 -3.09 -22.02 -3.15
CA TRP A 12 -3.07 -23.19 -2.28
C TRP A 12 -3.64 -22.87 -0.90
N GLY A 13 -3.21 -21.75 -0.28
CA GLY A 13 -3.72 -21.35 1.03
C GLY A 13 -5.24 -21.13 1.07
N THR A 14 -5.84 -20.64 -0.02
CA THR A 14 -7.29 -20.40 -0.08
C THR A 14 -8.10 -21.66 -0.43
N VAL A 15 -7.58 -22.54 -1.28
CA VAL A 15 -8.29 -23.74 -1.75
C VAL A 15 -8.10 -24.94 -0.81
N PHE A 16 -6.99 -24.99 -0.07
CA PHE A 16 -6.64 -26.12 0.80
C PHE A 16 -7.73 -26.51 1.82
N PRO A 17 -8.41 -25.57 2.51
CA PRO A 17 -9.48 -25.94 3.45
C PRO A 17 -10.62 -26.76 2.81
N VAL A 18 -10.99 -26.44 1.57
CA VAL A 18 -12.04 -27.14 0.82
C VAL A 18 -11.57 -28.53 0.41
N ILE A 19 -10.32 -28.64 -0.04
CA ILE A 19 -9.72 -29.94 -0.39
C ILE A 19 -9.60 -30.83 0.85
N SER A 20 -9.15 -30.28 1.99
CA SER A 20 -9.03 -31.06 3.22
C SER A 20 -10.38 -31.58 3.71
N GLU A 21 -11.43 -30.76 3.58
CA GLU A 21 -12.80 -31.15 3.91
C GLU A 21 -13.28 -32.27 2.99
N ALA A 22 -13.07 -32.14 1.67
CA ALA A 22 -13.50 -33.16 0.69
C ALA A 22 -12.75 -34.50 0.81
N VAL A 23 -11.46 -34.48 1.13
CA VAL A 23 -10.61 -35.70 1.14
C VAL A 23 -10.54 -36.35 2.51
N ARG A 24 -10.46 -35.55 3.58
CA ARG A 24 -10.26 -36.04 4.95
C ARG A 24 -11.50 -35.91 5.83
N GLY A 25 -12.56 -35.26 5.37
CA GLY A 25 -13.75 -34.97 6.17
C GLY A 25 -13.51 -33.91 7.25
N VAL A 26 -12.33 -33.26 7.28
CA VAL A 26 -11.96 -32.26 8.29
C VAL A 26 -11.47 -31.00 7.59
N LYS A 27 -12.07 -29.87 7.96
CA LYS A 27 -11.72 -28.57 7.41
C LYS A 27 -10.53 -27.96 8.15
N ILE A 28 -9.35 -27.97 7.52
CA ILE A 28 -8.16 -27.32 8.08
C ILE A 28 -8.24 -25.83 7.76
N THR A 29 -8.31 -24.98 8.79
CA THR A 29 -8.31 -23.52 8.62
C THR A 29 -6.91 -22.99 8.34
N VAL A 30 -6.75 -22.29 7.23
CA VAL A 30 -5.50 -21.58 6.88
C VAL A 30 -5.71 -20.10 7.18
N GLY A 31 -5.08 -19.62 8.25
CA GLY A 31 -5.22 -18.25 8.73
C GLY A 31 -4.03 -17.32 8.39
N PRO A 32 -4.04 -16.08 8.91
CA PRO A 32 -2.97 -15.10 8.72
C PRO A 32 -1.54 -15.62 8.98
N PRO A 33 -1.26 -16.49 9.97
CA PRO A 33 0.09 -16.99 10.20
C PRO A 33 0.72 -17.70 8.99
N PHE A 34 -0.07 -18.48 8.23
CA PHE A 34 0.40 -19.15 7.02
C PHE A 34 0.72 -18.13 5.92
N PHE A 35 -0.20 -17.21 5.65
CA PHE A 35 0.01 -16.21 4.59
C PHE A 35 1.18 -15.30 4.93
N ASN A 36 1.32 -14.90 6.19
CA ASN A 36 2.43 -14.04 6.62
C ASN A 36 3.77 -14.76 6.51
N SER A 37 3.86 -16.04 6.89
CA SER A 37 5.12 -16.79 6.82
C SER A 37 5.58 -17.07 5.38
N VAL A 38 4.65 -17.25 4.44
CA VAL A 38 4.97 -17.57 3.04
C VAL A 38 5.06 -16.31 2.17
N ASN A 39 4.05 -15.43 2.21
CA ASN A 39 3.96 -14.32 1.26
C ASN A 39 4.87 -13.15 1.63
N VAL A 40 5.07 -12.85 2.93
CA VAL A 40 5.91 -11.70 3.32
C VAL A 40 7.34 -11.84 2.80
N PRO A 41 8.04 -12.99 2.95
CA PRO A 41 9.36 -13.18 2.33
C PRO A 41 9.35 -13.02 0.81
N ILE A 42 8.34 -13.57 0.12
CA ILE A 42 8.22 -13.47 -1.34
C ILE A 42 8.07 -12.00 -1.77
N PHE A 43 7.20 -11.25 -1.10
CA PHE A 43 6.97 -9.84 -1.40
C PHE A 43 8.17 -8.95 -1.04
N LEU A 44 8.89 -9.23 0.04
CA LEU A 44 10.15 -8.54 0.35
C LEU A 44 11.21 -8.80 -0.71
N PHE A 45 11.28 -10.03 -1.23
CA PHE A 45 12.17 -10.33 -2.35
C PHE A 45 11.76 -9.59 -3.63
N LEU A 46 10.46 -9.50 -3.93
CA LEU A 46 9.96 -8.68 -5.05
C LEU A 46 10.27 -7.18 -4.86
N LEU A 47 10.16 -6.66 -3.64
CA LEU A 47 10.55 -5.29 -3.31
C LEU A 47 12.05 -5.06 -3.57
N PHE A 48 12.91 -5.98 -3.15
CA PHE A 48 14.34 -5.93 -3.48
C PHE A 48 14.59 -5.92 -4.99
N LEU A 49 13.93 -6.82 -5.74
CA LEU A 49 14.03 -6.88 -7.19
C LEU A 49 13.54 -5.59 -7.88
N THR A 50 12.59 -4.86 -7.28
CA THR A 50 12.12 -3.57 -7.77
C THR A 50 13.23 -2.52 -7.79
N GLY A 51 14.16 -2.56 -6.83
CA GLY A 51 15.35 -1.69 -6.82
C GLY A 51 16.46 -2.19 -7.74
N VAL A 52 16.72 -3.50 -7.75
CA VAL A 52 17.85 -4.06 -8.51
C VAL A 52 17.57 -4.14 -10.02
N GLY A 53 16.38 -4.62 -10.39
CA GLY A 53 16.03 -4.95 -11.77
C GLY A 53 16.24 -3.83 -12.78
N PRO A 54 15.81 -2.57 -12.51
CA PRO A 54 16.00 -1.47 -13.44
C PRO A 54 17.46 -1.00 -13.62
N LEU A 55 18.32 -1.28 -12.64
CA LEU A 55 19.72 -0.85 -12.65
C LEU A 55 20.66 -1.87 -13.30
N VAL A 56 20.31 -3.16 -13.22
CA VAL A 56 21.11 -4.22 -13.80
C VAL A 56 20.77 -4.33 -15.29
N ALA A 57 21.66 -3.84 -16.15
CA ALA A 57 21.60 -4.17 -17.56
C ALA A 57 21.96 -5.65 -17.72
N TRP A 58 20.94 -6.50 -17.87
CA TRP A 58 20.95 -7.97 -17.87
C TRP A 58 21.93 -8.68 -18.83
N ARG A 59 22.79 -7.95 -19.56
CA ARG A 59 23.77 -8.56 -20.48
C ARG A 59 25.24 -8.20 -20.26
N LYS A 60 25.61 -7.01 -19.75
CA LYS A 60 27.03 -6.61 -19.58
C LYS A 60 27.23 -5.49 -18.55
N SER A 61 27.22 -5.81 -17.25
CA SER A 61 27.60 -4.84 -16.21
C SER A 61 28.88 -5.30 -15.51
N SER A 62 29.95 -4.49 -15.55
CA SER A 62 31.16 -4.76 -14.77
C SER A 62 30.85 -4.72 -13.25
N PRO A 63 31.47 -5.59 -12.42
CA PRO A 63 31.34 -5.53 -10.96
C PRO A 63 31.66 -4.15 -10.37
N GLN A 64 32.63 -3.42 -10.94
CA GLN A 64 32.98 -2.07 -10.48
C GLN A 64 31.85 -1.06 -10.76
N HIS A 65 31.16 -1.22 -11.89
CA HIS A 65 30.01 -0.38 -12.24
C HIS A 65 28.83 -0.67 -11.31
N LEU A 66 28.54 -1.94 -11.05
CA LEU A 66 27.49 -2.35 -10.11
C LEU A 66 27.76 -1.79 -8.70
N ARG A 67 28.99 -1.93 -8.19
CA ARG A 67 29.38 -1.35 -6.90
C ARG A 67 29.13 0.15 -6.87
N LYS A 68 29.54 0.88 -7.90
CA LYS A 68 29.36 2.34 -7.97
C LYS A 68 27.89 2.77 -7.93
N ILE A 69 27.00 1.98 -8.54
CA ILE A 69 25.56 2.26 -8.57
C ILE A 69 24.90 1.92 -7.23
N PHE A 70 25.19 0.75 -6.68
CA PHE A 70 24.47 0.22 -5.52
C PHE A 70 25.05 0.67 -4.18
N LEU A 71 26.30 1.13 -4.10
CA LEU A 71 26.93 1.49 -2.82
C LEU A 71 26.12 2.53 -2.03
N LYS A 72 25.69 3.62 -2.68
CA LYS A 72 24.91 4.66 -1.99
C LYS A 72 23.53 4.16 -1.54
N PRO A 73 22.70 3.54 -2.40
CA PRO A 73 21.45 2.91 -1.94
C PRO A 73 21.62 1.89 -0.82
N THR A 74 22.67 1.05 -0.88
CA THR A 74 22.94 0.06 0.18
C THR A 74 23.35 0.73 1.49
N ILE A 75 24.11 1.82 1.48
CA ILE A 75 24.40 2.60 2.69
C ILE A 75 23.09 3.15 3.28
N VAL A 76 22.20 3.73 2.45
CA VAL A 76 20.90 4.23 2.92
C VAL A 76 20.07 3.10 3.55
N MET A 77 20.08 1.90 2.96
CA MET A 77 19.42 0.72 3.51
C MET A 77 19.93 0.37 4.92
N VAL A 78 21.26 0.25 5.07
CA VAL A 78 21.88 -0.15 6.34
C VAL A 78 21.68 0.93 7.40
N VAL A 79 21.85 2.20 7.05
CA VAL A 79 21.60 3.33 7.98
C VAL A 79 20.15 3.36 8.42
N THR A 80 19.21 3.16 7.49
CA THR A 80 17.77 3.09 7.82
C THR A 80 17.49 1.93 8.76
N PHE A 81 18.04 0.75 8.49
CA PHE A 81 17.89 -0.43 9.35
C PHE A 81 18.39 -0.17 10.78
N VAL A 82 19.63 0.32 10.90
CA VAL A 82 20.25 0.61 12.20
C VAL A 82 19.49 1.69 12.95
N ALA A 83 19.10 2.78 12.26
CA ALA A 83 18.32 3.85 12.88
C ALA A 83 16.98 3.33 13.42
N LEU A 84 16.19 2.61 12.61
CA LEU A 84 14.89 2.08 13.04
C LEU A 84 15.02 1.10 14.22
N TYR A 85 16.06 0.26 14.20
CA TYR A 85 16.34 -0.65 15.32
C TYR A 85 16.66 0.12 16.60
N LEU A 86 17.50 1.17 16.53
CA LEU A 86 17.83 2.01 17.68
C LEU A 86 16.64 2.84 18.19
N PHE A 87 15.70 3.20 17.32
CA PHE A 87 14.44 3.88 17.69
C PHE A 87 13.35 2.92 18.21
N GLY A 88 13.68 1.65 18.46
CA GLY A 88 12.79 0.69 19.14
C GLY A 88 11.91 -0.16 18.23
N ILE A 89 12.13 -0.13 16.91
CA ILE A 89 11.45 -1.06 16.00
C ILE A 89 12.22 -2.37 16.00
N HIS A 90 11.66 -3.41 16.61
CA HIS A 90 12.28 -4.74 16.68
C HIS A 90 11.58 -5.82 15.84
N HIS A 91 10.46 -5.49 15.20
CA HIS A 91 9.76 -6.43 14.34
C HIS A 91 10.55 -6.70 13.05
N PHE A 92 11.08 -7.92 12.90
CA PHE A 92 12.04 -8.28 11.85
C PHE A 92 11.56 -7.95 10.43
N TYR A 93 10.36 -8.37 10.05
CA TYR A 93 9.83 -8.10 8.72
C TYR A 93 9.56 -6.62 8.47
N ALA A 94 9.25 -5.85 9.52
CA ALA A 94 9.01 -4.42 9.38
C ALA A 94 10.33 -3.68 9.13
N LEU A 95 11.38 -4.02 9.88
CA LEU A 95 12.74 -3.50 9.66
C LEU A 95 13.20 -3.78 8.23
N LEU A 96 13.03 -5.03 7.76
CA LEU A 96 13.45 -5.41 6.42
C LEU A 96 12.64 -4.67 5.33
N SER A 97 11.32 -4.56 5.51
CA SER A 97 10.45 -3.83 4.58
C SER A 97 10.83 -2.35 4.46
N PHE A 98 10.95 -1.63 5.59
CA PHE A 98 11.31 -0.21 5.56
C PHE A 98 12.71 0.03 4.99
N SER A 99 13.68 -0.82 5.37
CA SER A 99 15.06 -0.68 4.90
C SER A 99 15.18 -0.97 3.40
N LEU A 100 14.54 -2.05 2.91
CA LEU A 100 14.49 -2.35 1.48
C LEU A 100 13.73 -1.28 0.70
N GLY A 101 12.63 -0.74 1.23
CA GLY A 101 11.95 0.37 0.60
C GLY A 101 12.85 1.60 0.50
N ALA A 102 13.60 1.95 1.55
CA ALA A 102 14.57 3.03 1.53
C ALA A 102 15.68 2.80 0.49
N PHE A 103 16.15 1.55 0.34
CA PHE A 103 17.06 1.15 -0.75
C PHE A 103 16.48 1.43 -2.14
N VAL A 104 15.22 1.04 -2.37
CA VAL A 104 14.53 1.26 -3.65
C VAL A 104 14.33 2.76 -3.92
N VAL A 105 13.88 3.53 -2.92
CA VAL A 105 13.72 4.99 -3.05
C VAL A 105 15.06 5.64 -3.38
N ALA A 106 16.14 5.32 -2.64
CA ALA A 106 17.47 5.86 -2.89
C ALA A 106 17.98 5.51 -4.29
N THR A 107 17.67 4.31 -4.78
CA THR A 107 17.95 3.87 -6.14
C THR A 107 17.22 4.72 -7.18
N ILE A 108 15.90 4.89 -7.03
CA ILE A 108 15.06 5.68 -7.93
C ILE A 108 15.55 7.13 -7.96
N VAL A 109 15.73 7.75 -6.80
CA VAL A 109 16.24 9.13 -6.68
C VAL A 109 17.60 9.26 -7.36
N SER A 110 18.50 8.28 -7.18
CA SER A 110 19.80 8.27 -7.84
C SER A 110 19.71 8.19 -9.36
N GLU A 111 18.74 7.49 -9.93
CA GLU A 111 18.48 7.43 -11.38
C GLU A 111 17.97 8.76 -11.93
N PHE A 112 16.98 9.37 -11.27
CA PHE A 112 16.47 10.69 -11.67
C PHE A 112 17.57 11.76 -11.59
N HIS A 113 18.32 11.79 -10.49
CA HIS A 113 19.40 12.75 -10.28
C HIS A 113 20.52 12.61 -11.32
N ARG A 114 21.00 11.37 -11.58
CA ARG A 114 22.03 11.14 -12.61
C ARG A 114 21.55 11.53 -14.01
N GLY A 115 20.30 11.18 -14.35
CA GLY A 115 19.71 11.54 -15.65
C GLY A 115 19.57 13.06 -15.83
N ALA A 116 19.12 13.77 -14.79
CA ALA A 116 18.97 15.22 -14.80
C ALA A 116 20.33 15.92 -14.91
N LEU A 117 21.35 15.48 -14.17
CA LEU A 117 22.70 16.05 -14.25
C LEU A 117 23.36 15.83 -15.60
N ALA A 118 23.24 14.62 -16.18
CA ALA A 118 23.76 14.34 -17.51
C ALA A 118 23.13 15.28 -18.56
N ARG A 119 21.81 15.44 -18.50
CA ARG A 119 21.08 16.34 -19.40
C ARG A 119 21.47 17.81 -19.21
N ARG A 120 21.58 18.27 -17.97
CA ARG A 120 22.04 19.62 -17.64
C ARG A 120 23.41 19.92 -18.23
N LYS A 121 24.35 18.98 -18.13
CA LYS A 121 25.70 19.15 -18.71
C LYS A 121 25.68 19.22 -20.23
N THR A 122 24.88 18.39 -20.89
CA THR A 122 24.82 18.34 -22.36
C THR A 122 24.03 19.50 -22.97
N HIS A 123 22.95 19.94 -22.34
CA HIS A 123 22.02 20.92 -22.91
C HIS A 123 22.06 22.29 -22.23
N GLN A 124 22.89 22.48 -21.20
CA GLN A 124 23.04 23.73 -20.43
C GLN A 124 21.71 24.28 -19.88
N GLU A 125 20.77 23.39 -19.53
CA GLU A 125 19.46 23.74 -18.96
C GLU A 125 19.49 23.83 -17.43
N SER A 126 18.49 24.49 -16.82
CA SER A 126 18.29 24.45 -15.36
C SER A 126 17.95 23.02 -14.90
N TYR A 127 18.26 22.69 -13.64
CA TYR A 127 18.05 21.32 -13.11
C TYR A 127 16.59 20.86 -13.21
N PHE A 128 15.65 21.74 -12.85
CA PHE A 128 14.21 21.44 -12.90
C PHE A 128 13.71 21.26 -14.34
N LEU A 129 14.16 22.10 -15.27
CA LEU A 129 13.82 21.94 -16.69
C LEU A 129 14.40 20.63 -17.25
N ALA A 130 15.64 20.30 -16.89
CA ALA A 130 16.27 19.05 -17.28
C ALA A 130 15.49 17.83 -16.75
N LEU A 131 15.02 17.87 -15.50
CA LEU A 131 14.21 16.82 -14.89
C LEU A 131 12.85 16.64 -15.60
N TYR A 132 12.14 17.74 -15.85
CA TYR A 132 10.86 17.71 -16.56
C TYR A 132 11.03 17.10 -17.96
N ARG A 133 11.99 17.63 -18.74
CA ARG A 133 12.24 17.15 -20.11
C ARG A 133 12.79 15.72 -20.16
N LEU A 134 13.41 15.24 -19.08
CA LEU A 134 13.86 13.85 -18.92
C LEU A 134 12.68 12.89 -18.84
N ILE A 135 11.70 13.22 -17.99
CA ILE A 135 10.43 12.47 -17.88
C ILE A 135 9.66 12.57 -19.19
N GLU A 136 9.55 13.79 -19.74
CA GLU A 136 8.75 14.04 -20.94
C GLU A 136 9.21 13.21 -22.15
N ARG A 137 10.53 13.12 -22.35
CA ARG A 137 11.13 12.39 -23.48
C ARG A 137 11.05 10.88 -23.31
N ASN A 138 11.12 10.38 -22.08
CA ASN A 138 11.21 8.95 -21.75
C ASN A 138 10.09 8.51 -20.81
N LYS A 139 8.83 8.83 -21.16
CA LYS A 139 7.66 8.67 -20.27
C LYS A 139 7.50 7.26 -19.72
N ARG A 140 7.66 6.22 -20.56
CA ARG A 140 7.58 4.82 -20.13
C ARG A 140 8.61 4.45 -19.06
N ARG A 141 9.86 4.92 -19.20
CA ARG A 141 10.93 4.62 -18.26
C ARG A 141 10.73 5.34 -16.93
N TYR A 142 10.51 6.66 -16.97
CA TYR A 142 10.38 7.45 -15.74
C TYR A 142 9.02 7.34 -15.08
N GLY A 143 7.95 7.11 -15.86
CA GLY A 143 6.65 6.69 -15.35
C GLY A 143 6.73 5.34 -14.65
N GLY A 144 7.50 4.38 -15.19
CA GLY A 144 7.77 3.09 -14.53
C GLY A 144 8.46 3.26 -13.18
N TYR A 145 9.44 4.16 -13.07
CA TYR A 145 10.06 4.49 -11.78
C TYR A 145 9.08 5.15 -10.80
N ILE A 146 8.15 6.00 -11.27
CA ILE A 146 7.08 6.57 -10.43
C ILE A 146 6.16 5.45 -9.90
N VAL A 147 5.81 4.48 -10.75
CA VAL A 147 5.03 3.30 -10.31
C VAL A 147 5.82 2.49 -9.28
N HIS A 148 7.12 2.24 -9.48
CA HIS A 148 7.93 1.54 -8.49
C HIS A 148 8.01 2.29 -7.16
N PHE A 149 8.15 3.61 -7.19
CA PHE A 149 8.07 4.44 -5.99
C PHE A 149 6.71 4.29 -5.29
N ALA A 150 5.62 4.30 -6.05
CA ALA A 150 4.27 4.08 -5.53
C ALA A 150 4.14 2.72 -4.82
N ILE A 151 4.69 1.65 -5.39
CA ILE A 151 4.73 0.33 -4.75
C ILE A 151 5.48 0.39 -3.41
N VAL A 152 6.62 1.09 -3.33
CA VAL A 152 7.34 1.24 -2.04
C VAL A 152 6.46 1.95 -1.00
N VAL A 153 5.76 3.02 -1.39
CA VAL A 153 4.85 3.75 -0.48
C VAL A 153 3.73 2.84 0.02
N ILE A 154 3.15 2.01 -0.85
CA ILE A 154 2.14 1.01 -0.47
C ILE A 154 2.74 -0.01 0.50
N PHE A 155 3.96 -0.51 0.25
CA PHE A 155 4.66 -1.41 1.16
C PHE A 155 4.84 -0.80 2.55
N PHE A 156 5.20 0.48 2.65
CA PHE A 156 5.29 1.17 3.94
C PHE A 156 3.94 1.22 4.66
N GLY A 157 2.85 1.49 3.93
CA GLY A 157 1.50 1.45 4.50
C GLY A 157 1.10 0.08 5.01
N VAL A 158 1.32 -0.98 4.22
CA VAL A 158 1.03 -2.37 4.62
C VAL A 158 1.91 -2.83 5.79
N THR A 159 3.17 -2.38 5.83
CA THR A 159 4.09 -2.67 6.95
C THR A 159 3.58 -2.10 8.27
N GLY A 160 2.75 -1.05 8.22
CA GLY A 160 2.03 -0.51 9.38
C GLY A 160 1.26 -1.57 10.17
N ALA A 161 0.78 -2.63 9.51
CA ALA A 161 0.05 -3.73 10.16
C ALA A 161 0.87 -4.46 11.25
N ALA A 162 2.21 -4.41 11.19
CA ALA A 162 3.07 -4.94 12.24
C ALA A 162 2.95 -4.19 13.58
N PHE A 163 2.30 -3.02 13.58
CA PHE A 163 2.11 -2.14 14.72
C PHE A 163 0.62 -1.91 15.04
N ASP A 164 -0.28 -2.71 14.44
CA ASP A 164 -1.70 -2.67 14.74
C ASP A 164 -1.94 -2.92 16.23
N LYS A 165 -2.88 -2.18 16.82
CA LYS A 165 -3.35 -2.42 18.18
C LYS A 165 -4.84 -2.72 18.16
N GLU A 166 -5.22 -3.83 18.80
CA GLU A 166 -6.61 -4.22 19.02
C GLU A 166 -6.92 -4.10 20.51
N VAL A 167 -8.02 -3.42 20.84
CA VAL A 167 -8.51 -3.28 22.21
C VAL A 167 -10.00 -3.58 22.23
N GLU A 168 -10.40 -4.50 23.10
CA GLU A 168 -11.81 -4.74 23.39
C GLU A 168 -12.25 -3.83 24.54
N LEU A 169 -13.37 -3.13 24.35
CA LEU A 169 -13.96 -2.24 25.34
C LEU A 169 -15.32 -2.79 25.73
N ASN A 170 -15.67 -2.69 27.00
CA ASN A 170 -17.03 -2.93 27.48
C ASN A 170 -17.40 -1.75 28.38
N LEU A 171 -18.27 -0.87 27.88
CA LEU A 171 -18.56 0.42 28.49
C LEU A 171 -20.04 0.56 28.81
N LYS A 172 -20.36 1.08 29.99
CA LYS A 172 -21.70 1.60 30.31
C LYS A 172 -21.84 3.03 29.82
N GLU A 173 -23.08 3.47 29.67
CA GLU A 173 -23.35 4.84 29.24
C GLU A 173 -22.72 5.86 30.20
N GLY A 174 -21.99 6.83 29.65
CA GLY A 174 -21.20 7.81 30.39
C GLY A 174 -19.78 7.37 30.72
N GLU A 175 -19.46 6.08 30.67
CA GLU A 175 -18.12 5.58 30.90
C GLU A 175 -17.17 5.89 29.74
N SER A 176 -15.89 5.93 30.06
CA SER A 176 -14.84 6.17 29.08
C SER A 176 -13.62 5.31 29.32
N GLN A 177 -12.92 4.98 28.24
CA GLN A 177 -11.67 4.24 28.30
C GLN A 177 -10.65 4.80 27.32
N GLN A 178 -9.39 4.77 27.73
CA GLN A 178 -8.27 5.23 26.93
C GLN A 178 -7.81 4.12 25.96
N VAL A 179 -7.67 4.47 24.69
CA VAL A 179 -7.17 3.61 23.61
C VAL A 179 -6.08 4.37 22.84
N GLY A 180 -4.81 4.10 23.17
CA GLY A 180 -3.69 4.84 22.62
C GLY A 180 -3.75 6.33 22.99
N ALA A 181 -3.72 7.21 22.00
CA ALA A 181 -3.86 8.66 22.21
C ALA A 181 -5.33 9.13 22.35
N TYR A 182 -6.30 8.24 22.17
CA TYR A 182 -7.72 8.58 22.15
C TYR A 182 -8.43 8.14 23.43
N GLN A 183 -9.40 8.94 23.86
CA GLN A 183 -10.37 8.54 24.88
C GLN A 183 -11.71 8.32 24.20
N VAL A 184 -12.27 7.12 24.37
CA VAL A 184 -13.59 6.76 23.85
C VAL A 184 -14.59 6.89 24.98
N VAL A 185 -15.62 7.72 24.79
CA VAL A 185 -16.72 7.88 25.75
C VAL A 185 -17.99 7.29 25.15
N TYR A 186 -18.65 6.37 25.84
CA TYR A 186 -19.92 5.82 25.38
C TYR A 186 -21.08 6.73 25.79
N LYS A 187 -21.87 7.18 24.81
CA LYS A 187 -22.96 8.14 25.00
C LYS A 187 -24.35 7.51 24.91
N GLY A 188 -24.42 6.18 24.86
CA GLY A 188 -25.67 5.44 24.72
C GLY A 188 -25.89 4.91 23.31
N HIS A 189 -27.00 4.20 23.15
CA HIS A 189 -27.36 3.53 21.91
C HIS A 189 -28.83 3.75 21.59
N SER A 190 -29.19 3.50 20.34
CA SER A 190 -30.55 3.46 19.86
C SER A 190 -30.76 2.22 19.01
N THR A 191 -31.96 1.67 19.06
CA THR A 191 -32.41 0.60 18.19
C THR A 191 -33.55 1.09 17.32
N GLY A 192 -33.73 0.46 16.18
CA GLY A 192 -34.88 0.71 15.31
C GLY A 192 -35.00 -0.33 14.23
N GLN A 193 -36.06 -0.22 13.44
CA GLN A 193 -36.23 -1.04 12.25
C GLN A 193 -36.87 -0.22 11.13
N ASP A 194 -36.57 -0.62 9.90
CA ASP A 194 -37.30 -0.21 8.70
C ASP A 194 -37.84 -1.45 7.96
N ALA A 195 -38.35 -1.26 6.73
CA ALA A 195 -38.91 -2.34 5.92
C ALA A 195 -37.89 -3.43 5.52
N HIS A 196 -36.59 -3.16 5.66
CA HIS A 196 -35.51 -4.01 5.16
C HIS A 196 -34.59 -4.52 6.27
N LYS A 197 -34.36 -3.73 7.32
CA LYS A 197 -33.40 -4.04 8.38
C LYS A 197 -33.83 -3.56 9.75
N GLN A 198 -33.45 -4.35 10.76
CA GLN A 198 -33.32 -3.89 12.14
C GLN A 198 -31.90 -3.35 12.35
N TRP A 199 -31.74 -2.35 13.19
CA TRP A 199 -30.45 -1.76 13.48
C TRP A 199 -30.28 -1.46 14.96
N LEU A 200 -29.05 -1.60 15.42
CA LEU A 200 -28.56 -1.23 16.74
C LEU A 200 -27.38 -0.28 16.52
N ARG A 201 -27.56 0.99 16.85
CA ARG A 201 -26.58 2.07 16.64
C ARG A 201 -26.10 2.59 17.98
N THR A 202 -24.81 2.71 18.15
CA THR A 202 -24.22 3.34 19.33
C THR A 202 -23.73 4.74 19.00
N THR A 203 -23.63 5.61 20.00
CA THR A 203 -22.94 6.89 19.89
C THR A 203 -21.73 6.89 20.79
N LEU A 204 -20.56 7.08 20.18
CA LEU A 204 -19.29 7.21 20.87
C LEU A 204 -18.75 8.61 20.64
N GLN A 205 -18.27 9.25 21.68
CA GLN A 205 -17.54 10.51 21.58
C GLN A 205 -16.04 10.22 21.67
N LEU A 206 -15.32 10.58 20.61
CA LEU A 206 -13.87 10.43 20.54
C LEU A 206 -13.20 11.72 20.99
N LYS A 207 -12.32 11.63 21.98
CA LYS A 207 -11.49 12.74 22.47
C LYS A 207 -10.00 12.45 22.26
N LYS A 208 -9.20 13.49 22.05
CA LYS A 208 -7.72 13.41 22.03
C LYS A 208 -7.16 14.64 22.73
N HIS A 209 -6.23 14.44 23.66
CA HIS A 209 -5.68 15.50 24.52
C HIS A 209 -6.78 16.33 25.22
N GLY A 210 -7.84 15.67 25.72
CA GLY A 210 -8.95 16.30 26.42
C GLY A 210 -9.98 17.02 25.54
N GLN A 211 -9.68 17.24 24.25
CA GLN A 211 -10.60 17.89 23.31
C GLN A 211 -11.45 16.87 22.56
N ILE A 212 -12.73 17.20 22.33
CA ILE A 212 -13.63 16.39 21.52
C ILE A 212 -13.23 16.54 20.06
N ILE A 213 -12.90 15.43 19.41
CA ILE A 213 -12.57 15.41 17.98
C ILE A 213 -13.86 15.23 17.17
N LYS A 214 -14.61 14.15 17.46
CA LYS A 214 -15.73 13.71 16.65
C LYS A 214 -16.63 12.75 17.42
N ASN A 215 -17.94 12.81 17.15
CA ASN A 215 -18.87 11.73 17.53
C ASN A 215 -18.93 10.71 16.40
N ILE A 216 -18.75 9.44 16.73
CA ILE A 216 -18.75 8.33 15.80
C ILE A 216 -19.87 7.35 16.16
N HIS A 217 -20.42 6.68 15.15
CA HIS A 217 -21.64 5.89 15.33
C HIS A 217 -21.52 4.50 14.72
N PRO A 218 -20.82 3.56 15.38
CA PRO A 218 -20.79 2.19 14.92
C PRO A 218 -22.17 1.55 15.09
N GLN A 219 -22.57 0.75 14.10
CA GLN A 219 -23.93 0.21 14.01
C GLN A 219 -23.89 -1.25 13.56
N ARG A 220 -24.75 -2.08 14.15
CA ARG A 220 -25.07 -3.42 13.64
C ARG A 220 -26.42 -3.37 12.95
N ASN A 221 -26.51 -3.96 11.76
CA ASN A 221 -27.75 -4.15 11.03
C ASN A 221 -28.08 -5.64 10.96
N LEU A 222 -29.35 -6.00 11.05
CA LEU A 222 -29.87 -7.32 10.73
C LEU A 222 -30.83 -7.18 9.56
N TYR A 223 -30.45 -7.68 8.39
CA TYR A 223 -31.32 -7.65 7.21
C TYR A 223 -32.36 -8.76 7.30
N LEU A 224 -33.64 -8.37 7.27
CA LEU A 224 -34.77 -9.27 7.60
C LEU A 224 -34.96 -10.38 6.57
N ALA A 225 -34.75 -10.08 5.29
CA ALA A 225 -34.94 -11.04 4.20
C ALA A 225 -33.86 -12.15 4.18
N GLN A 226 -32.62 -11.80 4.51
CA GLN A 226 -31.48 -12.73 4.50
C GLN A 226 -31.19 -13.33 5.89
N GLN A 227 -31.77 -12.78 6.96
CA GLN A 227 -31.44 -13.11 8.36
C GLN A 227 -29.92 -13.02 8.64
N GLN A 228 -29.24 -12.07 7.97
CA GLN A 228 -27.79 -11.90 8.05
C GLN A 228 -27.44 -10.60 8.78
N PRO A 229 -26.67 -10.68 9.88
CA PRO A 229 -26.14 -9.50 10.54
C PRO A 229 -24.98 -8.92 9.74
N THR A 230 -24.94 -7.59 9.62
CA THR A 230 -23.81 -6.83 9.08
C THR A 230 -23.42 -5.74 10.06
N THR A 231 -22.19 -5.24 9.95
CA THR A 231 -21.69 -4.18 10.83
C THR A 231 -21.20 -3.00 10.02
N GLU A 232 -21.74 -1.82 10.30
CA GLU A 232 -21.20 -0.54 9.86
C GLU A 232 -20.13 -0.10 10.85
N VAL A 233 -18.89 -0.17 10.41
CA VAL A 233 -17.72 0.19 11.20
C VAL A 233 -17.57 1.71 11.22
N ALA A 234 -17.41 2.28 12.40
CA ALA A 234 -17.06 3.69 12.54
C ALA A 234 -15.55 3.87 12.27
N VAL A 235 -15.19 4.77 11.36
CA VAL A 235 -13.79 5.03 11.01
C VAL A 235 -13.48 6.51 11.20
N TYR A 236 -12.36 6.78 11.87
CA TYR A 236 -11.73 8.09 11.94
C TYR A 236 -10.29 7.98 11.47
N SER A 237 -10.02 8.50 10.27
CA SER A 237 -8.70 8.44 9.64
C SER A 237 -7.91 9.73 9.88
N THR A 238 -6.62 9.59 10.14
CA THR A 238 -5.65 10.69 10.21
C THR A 238 -4.51 10.42 9.23
N PRO A 239 -3.62 11.38 8.93
CA PRO A 239 -2.46 11.10 8.10
C PRO A 239 -1.52 10.03 8.66
N VAL A 240 -1.54 9.78 9.98
CA VAL A 240 -0.60 8.87 10.65
C VAL A 240 -1.22 7.51 10.98
N GLU A 241 -2.50 7.49 11.37
CA GLU A 241 -3.21 6.29 11.81
C GLU A 241 -4.71 6.38 11.58
N ASP A 242 -5.34 5.22 11.44
CA ASP A 242 -6.79 5.07 11.32
C ASP A 242 -7.34 4.41 12.59
N PHE A 243 -8.42 4.99 13.12
CA PHE A 243 -9.15 4.53 14.31
C PHE A 243 -10.46 3.89 13.88
N TYR A 244 -10.57 2.57 14.04
CA TYR A 244 -11.77 1.81 13.71
C TYR A 244 -12.50 1.40 14.97
N VAL A 245 -13.83 1.48 14.97
CA VAL A 245 -14.66 0.91 16.02
C VAL A 245 -15.74 0.04 15.43
N VAL A 246 -15.79 -1.19 15.92
CA VAL A 246 -16.78 -2.20 15.58
C VAL A 246 -17.66 -2.40 16.80
N LEU A 247 -18.98 -2.27 16.63
CA LEU A 247 -19.93 -2.65 17.67
C LEU A 247 -20.08 -4.17 17.68
N VAL A 248 -19.77 -4.80 18.80
CA VAL A 248 -20.00 -6.25 19.01
C VAL A 248 -21.44 -6.48 19.43
N GLY A 249 -21.95 -5.70 20.38
CA GLY A 249 -23.32 -5.81 20.88
C GLY A 249 -23.55 -4.95 22.10
N VAL A 250 -24.79 -4.93 22.57
CA VAL A 250 -25.20 -4.31 23.84
C VAL A 250 -25.83 -5.39 24.68
N ASP A 251 -25.48 -5.42 25.97
CA ASP A 251 -26.06 -6.33 26.95
C ASP A 251 -27.36 -5.74 27.51
N ASP A 252 -28.47 -6.44 27.31
CA ASP A 252 -29.81 -5.97 27.68
C ASP A 252 -30.03 -5.82 29.20
N LYS A 253 -29.23 -6.50 30.04
CA LYS A 253 -29.37 -6.47 31.50
C LYS A 253 -28.60 -5.31 32.13
N THR A 254 -27.40 -5.07 31.60
CA THR A 254 -26.45 -4.10 32.17
C THR A 254 -26.41 -2.79 31.40
N ASN A 255 -27.04 -2.74 30.22
CA ASN A 255 -26.98 -1.64 29.27
C ASN A 255 -25.54 -1.29 28.82
N ALA A 256 -24.60 -2.23 29.00
CA ALA A 256 -23.21 -2.07 28.62
C ALA A 256 -23.01 -2.46 27.15
N ALA A 257 -22.20 -1.70 26.43
CA ALA A 257 -21.89 -1.93 25.03
C ALA A 257 -20.46 -2.42 24.86
N SER A 258 -20.32 -3.52 24.11
CA SER A 258 -19.03 -4.13 23.77
C SER A 258 -18.55 -3.65 22.40
N PHE A 259 -17.31 -3.18 22.34
CA PHE A 259 -16.67 -2.64 21.15
C PHE A 259 -15.34 -3.33 20.89
N LYS A 260 -15.00 -3.52 19.62
CA LYS A 260 -13.61 -3.77 19.20
C LYS A 260 -13.06 -2.52 18.56
N VAL A 261 -11.95 -2.03 19.08
CA VAL A 261 -11.26 -0.86 18.58
C VAL A 261 -9.94 -1.27 17.96
N TYR A 262 -9.68 -0.79 16.75
CA TYR A 262 -8.42 -1.00 16.05
C TYR A 262 -7.72 0.32 15.80
N LEU A 263 -6.45 0.41 16.19
CA LEU A 263 -5.54 1.47 15.74
C LEU A 263 -4.65 0.89 14.66
N LYS A 264 -4.79 1.39 13.43
CA LYS A 264 -4.00 0.93 12.29
C LYS A 264 -3.11 2.06 11.76
N PRO A 265 -1.80 2.06 12.05
CA PRO A 265 -0.91 3.10 11.57
C PRO A 265 -0.62 2.93 10.07
N LEU A 266 -0.28 4.05 9.41
CA LEU A 266 0.20 4.12 8.02
C LEU A 266 -0.77 3.69 6.91
N VAL A 267 -2.04 3.40 7.20
CA VAL A 267 -3.05 3.04 6.19
C VAL A 267 -3.20 4.14 5.12
N SER A 268 -3.05 5.41 5.52
CA SER A 268 -3.05 6.58 4.62
C SER A 268 -2.03 6.44 3.47
N LEU A 269 -0.88 5.81 3.70
CA LEU A 269 0.16 5.60 2.69
C LEU A 269 -0.28 4.61 1.62
N VAL A 270 -1.15 3.64 1.93
CA VAL A 270 -1.70 2.72 0.92
C VAL A 270 -2.51 3.51 -0.10
N TRP A 271 -3.36 4.43 0.37
CA TRP A 271 -4.17 5.30 -0.49
C TRP A 271 -3.33 6.28 -1.28
N PHE A 272 -2.37 6.95 -0.62
CA PHE A 272 -1.47 7.87 -1.29
C PHE A 272 -0.61 7.18 -2.35
N GLY A 273 -0.09 5.98 -2.04
CA GLY A 273 0.62 5.13 -2.98
C GLY A 273 -0.27 4.72 -4.16
N GLY A 274 -1.54 4.39 -3.92
CA GLY A 274 -2.52 4.14 -4.99
C GLY A 274 -2.69 5.32 -5.95
N MET A 275 -2.75 6.55 -5.44
CA MET A 275 -2.81 7.75 -6.27
C MET A 275 -1.54 7.94 -7.11
N ILE A 276 -0.35 7.79 -6.51
CA ILE A 276 0.92 7.88 -7.23
C ILE A 276 1.01 6.80 -8.31
N LEU A 277 0.55 5.58 -8.01
CA LEU A 277 0.54 4.46 -8.96
C LEU A 277 -0.32 4.80 -10.17
N THR A 278 -1.51 5.36 -9.97
CA THR A 278 -2.38 5.82 -11.06
C THR A 278 -1.68 6.89 -11.90
N ILE A 279 -1.09 7.91 -11.27
CA ILE A 279 -0.37 8.98 -11.99
C ILE A 279 0.80 8.41 -12.80
N GLY A 280 1.63 7.56 -12.21
CA GLY A 280 2.76 6.92 -12.88
C GLY A 280 2.32 6.06 -14.07
N THR A 281 1.21 5.33 -13.91
CA THR A 281 0.60 4.52 -14.96
C THR A 281 0.09 5.40 -16.11
N LEU A 282 -0.62 6.49 -15.81
CA LEU A 282 -1.06 7.44 -16.83
C LEU A 282 0.12 8.03 -17.61
N ILE A 283 1.22 8.40 -16.92
CA ILE A 283 2.44 8.89 -17.57
C ILE A 283 3.00 7.83 -18.54
N CYS A 284 3.02 6.55 -18.16
CA CYS A 284 3.49 5.46 -19.03
C CYS A 284 2.64 5.27 -20.28
N LEU A 285 1.33 5.48 -20.19
CA LEU A 285 0.39 5.29 -21.29
C LEU A 285 0.42 6.44 -22.31
N LEU A 286 0.83 7.65 -21.91
CA LEU A 286 0.94 8.79 -22.81
C LEU A 286 2.03 8.57 -23.88
N PRO A 287 1.75 8.87 -25.17
CA PRO A 287 2.73 8.70 -26.24
C PRO A 287 3.94 9.62 -26.00
N GLY A 288 5.13 9.04 -26.05
CA GLY A 288 6.37 9.80 -25.93
C GLY A 288 6.65 10.64 -27.19
N VAL A 289 7.49 11.67 -27.06
CA VAL A 289 7.97 12.46 -28.21
C VAL A 289 8.67 11.57 -29.25
N GLN A 290 9.32 10.49 -28.81
CA GLN A 290 9.93 9.49 -29.69
C GLN A 290 8.91 8.59 -30.40
N ASP A 291 7.77 8.27 -29.76
CA ASP A 291 6.70 7.51 -30.39
C ASP A 291 6.01 8.35 -31.47
N ARG A 292 5.79 9.65 -31.22
CA ARG A 292 5.22 10.59 -32.22
C ARG A 292 6.04 10.70 -33.51
N LYS A 293 7.38 10.54 -33.42
CA LYS A 293 8.27 10.52 -34.59
C LYS A 293 8.13 9.25 -35.44
N LYS A 294 7.71 8.13 -34.86
CA LYS A 294 7.39 6.90 -35.62
C LYS A 294 6.04 7.00 -36.34
N PHE A 295 5.13 7.83 -35.84
CA PHE A 295 3.79 8.04 -36.41
C PHE A 295 3.68 9.23 -37.37
N THR A 296 4.78 9.91 -37.70
CA THR A 296 4.72 11.04 -38.63
C THR A 296 4.60 10.52 -40.09
N PRO A 297 3.53 10.85 -40.86
CA PRO A 297 3.24 10.27 -42.18
C PRO A 297 4.23 10.58 -43.30
N ALA A 298 5.31 11.32 -43.03
CA ALA A 298 6.27 11.78 -44.04
C ALA A 298 7.01 10.63 -44.74
N GLN A 299 7.16 9.47 -44.09
CA GLN A 299 7.82 8.31 -44.69
C GLN A 299 6.90 7.44 -45.58
N ARG A 300 5.59 7.69 -45.58
CA ARG A 300 4.65 6.95 -46.43
C ARG A 300 4.60 7.49 -47.87
N LYS A 301 5.00 8.75 -48.09
CA LYS A 301 5.02 9.38 -49.43
C LYS A 301 6.26 9.01 -50.26
N THR A 302 7.42 8.82 -49.65
CA THR A 302 8.64 8.40 -50.38
C THR A 302 8.58 6.93 -50.83
N ALA A 303 7.98 6.04 -50.03
CA ALA A 303 7.78 4.64 -50.42
C ALA A 303 6.75 4.44 -51.55
N ARG A 304 5.80 5.37 -51.71
CA ARG A 304 4.79 5.31 -52.79
C ARG A 304 5.31 5.92 -54.09
N ALA A 305 6.11 6.99 -54.02
CA ALA A 305 6.74 7.61 -55.18
C ALA A 305 7.82 6.70 -55.82
N ALA A 306 8.58 5.95 -55.02
CA ALA A 306 9.56 4.97 -55.54
C ALA A 306 8.91 3.78 -56.28
N LYS A 307 7.61 3.52 -56.04
CA LYS A 307 6.85 2.47 -56.73
C LYS A 307 6.16 2.92 -58.02
N THR A 308 6.08 4.23 -58.28
CA THR A 308 5.43 4.78 -59.49
C THR A 308 6.43 5.14 -60.59
N VAL A 309 7.73 5.14 -60.30
CA VAL A 309 8.80 5.40 -61.29
C VAL A 309 9.29 4.11 -61.97
N HIS A 310 8.81 2.94 -61.52
CA HIS A 310 9.15 1.62 -62.06
C HIS A 310 7.94 0.85 -62.62
N SER A 311 6.86 1.55 -63.00
CA SER A 311 5.71 0.99 -63.72
C SER A 311 5.55 1.68 -65.06
#